data_AF-A0A8D8JUD3-F1
#
_entry.id   AF-A0A8D8JUD3-F1
#
_cell.length_a   1.000
_cell.length_b   1.000
_cell.length_c   1.000
_cell.angle_alpha   90.00
_cell.angle_beta   90.00
_cell.angle_gamma   90.00
#
_symmetry.space_group_name_H-M   'P 1'
#
loop_
_entity.id
_entity.type
_entity.pdbx_description
1 polymer ?
#
loop_
_entity_poly.entity_id
_entity_poly.type
_entity_poly.pdbx_seq_one_letter_code
_entity_poly.pdbx_strand_id
1 'polypeptide(L)'
;MIEITAKLIRDQSAVFLCGEVVECLITFTNPTLPEHRISQSNCDILENLAWATVQIHCYCNSTIQERGGPSAPVEAPSSIVKNVSGSTSLDASNQLKGEVLKSTEPKILFCDLRLSPGEMRQFMFRETLSVNTPPTYRGVMVKYYYKITVATQR
;
A
#
# COMPACT_ATOMS: atom_id res chain seq x y z
N MET A 1 -11.76 0.12 16.53
CA MET A 1 -11.06 0.46 15.28
C MET A 1 -9.93 -0.52 15.12
N ILE A 2 -9.87 -1.23 13.99
CA ILE A 2 -8.77 -2.16 13.71
C ILE A 2 -7.45 -1.41 13.52
N GLU A 3 -6.43 -1.83 14.25
CA GLU A 3 -5.06 -1.39 14.09
C GLU A 3 -4.36 -2.28 13.06
N ILE A 4 -3.64 -1.67 12.11
CA ILE A 4 -2.93 -2.37 11.04
C ILE A 4 -1.44 -2.07 11.18
N THR A 5 -0.62 -3.10 11.31
CA THR A 5 0.84 -2.97 11.34
C THR A 5 1.48 -3.83 10.28
N ALA A 6 2.52 -3.32 9.62
CA ALA A 6 3.25 -4.02 8.56
C ALA A 6 4.73 -4.07 8.94
N LYS A 7 5.30 -5.28 9.02
CA LYS A 7 6.69 -5.51 9.41
C LYS A 7 7.42 -6.25 8.29
N LEU A 8 8.52 -5.69 7.81
CA LEU A 8 9.40 -6.39 6.88
C LEU A 8 10.07 -7.59 7.57
N ILE A 9 10.09 -8.73 6.90
CA ILE A 9 10.75 -9.95 7.38
C ILE A 9 12.14 -10.00 6.77
N ARG A 10 13.06 -9.27 7.39
CA ARG A 10 14.49 -9.30 7.08
C ARG A 10 15.26 -8.88 8.33
N ASP A 11 16.16 -9.74 8.81
CA ASP A 11 16.80 -9.56 10.11
C ASP A 11 17.84 -8.44 10.13
N GLN A 12 18.45 -8.13 8.99
CA GLN A 12 19.64 -7.27 8.95
C GLN A 12 19.44 -5.89 8.32
N SER A 13 18.49 -5.71 7.40
CA SER A 13 18.33 -4.45 6.66
C SER A 13 16.97 -4.32 5.97
N ALA A 14 16.51 -3.09 5.74
CA ALA A 14 15.36 -2.76 4.90
C ALA A 14 15.77 -2.35 3.47
N VAL A 15 16.96 -2.73 3.03
CA VAL A 15 17.47 -2.50 1.67
C VAL A 15 17.29 -3.77 0.85
N PHE A 16 16.64 -3.64 -0.31
CA PHE A 16 16.37 -4.73 -1.24
C PHE A 16 16.96 -4.40 -2.61
N LEU A 17 17.46 -5.43 -3.29
CA LEU A 17 17.93 -5.34 -4.67
C LEU A 17 16.82 -5.63 -5.67
N CYS A 18 17.03 -5.20 -6.90
CA CYS A 18 16.16 -5.55 -8.03
C CYS A 18 16.09 -7.09 -8.18
N GLY A 19 14.87 -7.63 -8.34
CA GLY A 19 14.64 -9.07 -8.41
C GLY A 19 14.65 -9.80 -7.06
N GLU A 20 14.97 -9.13 -5.94
CA GLU A 20 14.80 -9.74 -4.62
C GLU A 20 13.33 -9.84 -4.24
N VAL A 21 13.06 -10.83 -3.37
CA VAL A 21 11.74 -11.02 -2.79
C VAL A 21 11.64 -10.19 -1.51
N VAL A 22 10.60 -9.36 -1.44
CA VAL A 22 10.19 -8.61 -0.26
C VAL A 22 9.11 -9.41 0.47
N GLU A 23 9.36 -9.71 1.73
CA GLU A 23 8.41 -10.36 2.63
C GLU A 23 7.98 -9.37 3.72
N CYS A 24 6.67 -9.29 3.95
CA CYS A 24 6.07 -8.40 4.93
C CYS A 24 4.96 -9.12 5.69
N LEU A 25 5.07 -9.14 7.01
CA LEU A 25 4.03 -9.62 7.90
C LEU A 25 3.07 -8.48 8.22
N ILE A 26 1.80 -8.64 7.84
CA ILE A 26 0.77 -7.64 8.05
C ILE A 26 -0.17 -8.16 9.12
N THR A 27 -0.30 -7.39 10.19
CA THR A 27 -1.04 -7.75 11.39
C THR A 27 -2.23 -6.81 11.54
N PHE A 28 -3.42 -7.38 11.68
CA PHE A 28 -4.68 -6.72 11.97
C PHE A 28 -5.06 -7.04 13.40
N THR A 29 -5.23 -6.02 14.24
CA THR A 29 -5.53 -6.18 15.66
C THR A 29 -6.78 -5.41 16.02
N ASN A 30 -7.74 -6.05 16.67
CA ASN A 30 -8.83 -5.36 17.33
C ASN A 30 -8.42 -5.13 18.81
N PRO A 31 -8.18 -3.88 19.24
CA PRO A 31 -7.76 -3.63 20.61
C PRO A 31 -8.83 -4.05 21.63
N THR A 32 -8.41 -4.44 22.83
CA THR A 32 -9.33 -4.81 23.91
C THR A 32 -10.17 -3.61 24.33
N LEU A 33 -11.48 -3.81 24.48
CA LEU A 33 -12.38 -2.77 24.98
C LEU A 33 -12.27 -2.65 26.51
N PRO A 34 -12.41 -1.43 27.08
CA PRO A 34 -12.56 -1.25 28.52
C PRO A 34 -13.82 -1.97 29.05
N GLU A 35 -13.74 -2.55 30.26
CA GLU A 35 -14.78 -3.40 30.86
C GLU A 35 -16.20 -2.79 30.84
N HIS A 36 -16.32 -1.46 30.95
CA HIS A 36 -17.61 -0.77 30.97
C HIS A 36 -18.39 -0.75 29.65
N ARG A 37 -17.79 -1.15 28.51
CA ARG A 37 -18.46 -1.18 27.19
C ARG A 37 -18.87 -2.58 26.72
N ILE A 38 -18.59 -3.62 27.51
CA ILE A 38 -18.86 -5.02 27.16
C ILE A 38 -20.36 -5.36 27.22
N SER A 39 -21.19 -4.48 27.79
CA SER A 39 -22.63 -4.67 28.02
C SER A 39 -23.56 -4.29 26.85
N GLN A 40 -23.03 -4.00 25.65
CA GLN A 40 -23.82 -3.83 24.43
C GLN A 40 -23.75 -5.09 23.56
N SER A 41 -24.76 -5.31 22.72
CA SER A 41 -25.09 -6.60 22.10
C SER A 41 -23.90 -7.38 21.50
N ASN A 42 -23.90 -8.72 21.58
CA ASN A 42 -22.78 -9.59 21.15
C ASN A 42 -22.32 -9.35 19.69
N CYS A 43 -23.18 -8.83 18.81
CA CYS A 43 -22.84 -8.53 17.42
C CYS A 43 -22.13 -7.18 17.23
N ASP A 44 -22.35 -6.20 18.12
CA ASP A 44 -21.73 -4.87 18.07
C ASP A 44 -20.27 -4.87 18.55
N ILE A 45 -19.78 -6.03 18.99
CA ILE A 45 -18.46 -6.22 19.57
C ILE A 45 -17.41 -6.59 18.51
N LEU A 46 -17.85 -7.17 17.38
CA LEU A 46 -16.96 -7.57 16.29
C LEU A 46 -16.65 -6.38 15.39
N GLU A 47 -15.38 -6.15 15.13
CA GLU A 47 -14.95 -5.24 14.07
C GLU A 47 -14.77 -6.05 12.78
N ASN A 48 -15.37 -5.55 11.68
CA ASN A 48 -15.29 -6.19 10.37
C ASN A 48 -14.47 -5.37 9.37
N LEU A 49 -13.72 -6.06 8.52
CA LEU A 49 -13.10 -5.52 7.31
C LEU A 49 -13.56 -6.36 6.13
N ALA A 50 -14.22 -5.70 5.16
CA ALA A 50 -14.72 -6.35 3.97
C ALA A 50 -13.59 -6.91 3.10
N TRP A 51 -12.44 -6.25 3.02
CA TRP A 51 -11.28 -6.78 2.31
C TRP A 51 -10.00 -6.05 2.72
N ALA A 52 -8.87 -6.68 2.41
CA ALA A 52 -7.57 -6.02 2.39
C ALA A 52 -6.75 -6.44 1.18
N THR A 53 -6.06 -5.48 0.58
CA THR A 53 -5.17 -5.68 -0.57
C THR A 53 -3.86 -4.96 -0.34
N VAL A 54 -2.77 -5.56 -0.82
CA VAL A 54 -1.41 -5.06 -0.62
C VAL A 54 -0.71 -4.91 -1.95
N GLN A 55 0.07 -3.84 -2.08
CA GLN A 55 0.79 -3.54 -3.30
C GLN A 55 2.07 -2.76 -3.00
N ILE A 56 3.11 -3.01 -3.79
CA ILE A 56 4.33 -2.19 -3.81
C ILE A 56 4.25 -1.17 -4.93
N HIS A 57 4.54 0.09 -4.61
CA HIS A 57 4.63 1.19 -5.56
C HIS A 57 6.04 1.80 -5.58
N CYS A 58 6.48 2.19 -6.77
CA CYS A 58 7.63 3.04 -7.01
C CYS A 58 7.15 4.44 -7.38
N TYR A 59 7.54 5.44 -6.59
CA TYR A 59 7.18 6.83 -6.80
C TYR A 59 8.36 7.66 -7.29
N CYS A 60 8.06 8.64 -8.15
CA CYS A 60 8.93 9.73 -8.52
C CYS A 60 8.33 11.05 -8.04
N ASN A 61 9.10 11.84 -7.30
CA ASN A 61 8.78 13.22 -7.03
C ASN A 61 9.83 14.10 -7.70
N SER A 62 9.40 14.92 -8.67
CA SER A 62 10.26 15.82 -9.43
C SER A 62 9.75 17.25 -9.30
N THR A 63 10.62 18.18 -8.92
CA THR A 63 10.30 19.62 -8.84
C THR A 63 10.14 20.26 -10.22
N ILE A 64 10.58 19.59 -11.29
CA ILE A 64 10.52 20.09 -12.66
C ILE A 64 9.10 20.01 -13.23
N GLN A 65 8.24 19.10 -12.72
CA GLN A 65 6.86 18.95 -13.21
C GLN A 65 5.92 20.09 -12.80
N GLU A 66 6.25 20.89 -11.77
CA GLU A 66 5.37 21.98 -11.31
C GLU A 66 5.35 23.21 -12.25
N ARG A 67 6.14 23.24 -13.35
CA ARG A 67 6.21 24.38 -14.28
C ARG A 67 5.46 24.21 -15.60
N GLY A 68 4.66 23.14 -15.77
CA GLY A 68 3.80 22.93 -16.94
C GLY A 68 2.31 22.96 -16.56
N GLY A 69 1.69 24.13 -16.48
CA GLY A 69 0.23 24.24 -16.49
C GLY A 69 -0.35 24.13 -17.90
N PRO A 70 -1.66 24.38 -18.06
CA PRO A 70 -2.79 23.46 -17.90
C PRO A 70 -3.03 22.55 -19.14
N SER A 71 -3.76 21.46 -18.93
CA SER A 71 -4.38 20.55 -19.92
C SER A 71 -4.38 20.95 -21.41
N ALA A 72 -3.55 20.27 -22.22
CA ALA A 72 -3.84 19.94 -23.63
C ALA A 72 -2.93 18.79 -24.12
N PRO A 73 -3.39 17.93 -25.06
CA PRO A 73 -2.74 16.68 -25.41
C PRO A 73 -1.65 16.90 -26.46
N VAL A 74 -0.40 16.56 -26.14
CA VAL A 74 0.67 16.47 -27.13
C VAL A 74 1.39 15.14 -26.94
N GLU A 75 1.39 14.38 -28.02
CA GLU A 75 1.83 13.01 -28.19
C GLU A 75 3.28 12.83 -27.73
N ALA A 76 3.46 12.03 -26.67
CA ALA A 76 4.75 11.44 -26.34
C ALA A 76 4.87 10.08 -27.03
N PRO A 77 6.04 9.70 -27.58
CA PRO A 77 6.21 8.42 -28.24
C PRO A 77 6.04 7.29 -27.22
N SER A 78 5.02 6.48 -27.47
CA SER A 78 4.64 5.19 -26.90
C SER A 78 5.68 4.43 -26.08
N SER A 79 5.44 4.30 -24.77
CA SER A 79 5.22 3.00 -24.10
C SER A 79 5.27 3.16 -22.59
N ILE A 80 4.10 3.31 -21.97
CA ILE A 80 3.69 2.63 -20.74
C ILE A 80 2.19 2.91 -20.67
N VAL A 81 1.43 1.82 -20.71
CA VAL A 81 -0.01 1.79 -20.78
C VAL A 81 -0.59 2.59 -19.61
N LYS A 82 -1.11 3.80 -19.88
CA LYS A 82 -2.09 4.43 -18.98
C LYS A 82 -3.38 3.62 -19.15
N ASN A 83 -3.44 2.48 -18.46
CA ASN A 83 -4.70 1.78 -18.27
C ASN A 83 -5.65 2.80 -17.65
N VAL A 84 -6.72 3.11 -18.36
CA VAL A 84 -7.92 3.73 -17.82
C VAL A 84 -8.55 2.67 -16.90
N SER A 85 -7.93 2.46 -15.75
CA SER A 85 -8.49 1.68 -14.66
C SER A 85 -9.41 2.64 -13.92
N GLY A 86 -10.69 2.26 -13.77
CA GLY A 86 -11.61 3.01 -12.93
C GLY A 86 -11.01 3.25 -11.55
N SER A 87 -11.40 4.35 -10.90
CA SER A 87 -10.79 4.78 -9.64
C SER A 87 -10.91 3.68 -8.57
N THR A 88 -9.83 2.94 -8.33
CA THR A 88 -9.80 1.91 -7.29
C THR A 88 -9.21 2.48 -6.01
N SER A 89 -9.50 1.88 -4.86
CA SER A 89 -8.91 2.28 -3.57
C SER A 89 -7.37 2.15 -3.52
N LEU A 90 -6.76 1.55 -4.55
CA LEU A 90 -5.31 1.40 -4.73
C LEU A 90 -4.72 2.40 -5.74
N ASP A 91 -5.52 3.34 -6.26
CA ASP A 91 -5.06 4.38 -7.17
C ASP A 91 -4.07 5.29 -6.45
N ALA A 92 -2.81 4.89 -6.54
CA ALA A 92 -1.68 5.53 -5.88
C ALA A 92 -1.42 6.97 -6.36
N SER A 93 -2.01 7.38 -7.49
CA SER A 93 -2.00 8.76 -7.99
C SER A 93 -2.81 9.72 -7.11
N ASN A 94 -3.82 9.23 -6.38
CA ASN A 94 -4.73 10.09 -5.61
C ASN A 94 -4.37 10.16 -4.12
N GLN A 95 -3.45 9.32 -3.63
CA GLN A 95 -3.20 9.18 -2.19
C GLN A 95 -1.89 9.81 -1.71
N LEU A 96 -0.90 10.02 -2.59
CA LEU A 96 0.44 10.46 -2.20
C LEU A 96 1.05 11.49 -3.17
N LYS A 97 1.86 12.41 -2.63
CA LYS A 97 2.60 13.39 -3.43
C LYS A 97 3.71 12.70 -4.25
N GLY A 98 3.47 12.56 -5.55
CA GLY A 98 4.43 12.03 -6.53
C GLY A 98 3.75 11.19 -7.62
N GLU A 99 4.37 11.12 -8.79
CA GLU A 99 3.91 10.27 -9.88
C GLU A 99 4.30 8.81 -9.60
N VAL A 100 3.37 7.89 -9.83
CA VAL A 100 3.62 6.45 -9.72
C VAL A 100 4.29 5.98 -11.00
N LEU A 101 5.57 5.61 -10.93
CA LEU A 101 6.31 5.09 -12.08
C LEU A 101 5.97 3.63 -12.37
N LYS A 102 5.87 2.83 -11.31
CA LYS A 102 5.60 1.40 -11.41
C LYS A 102 4.86 0.92 -10.18
N SER A 103 4.05 -0.09 -10.41
CA SER A 103 3.27 -0.80 -9.42
C SER A 103 3.38 -2.29 -9.66
N THR A 104 3.45 -3.05 -8.57
CA THR A 104 3.27 -4.51 -8.59
C THR A 104 1.80 -4.86 -8.74
N GLU A 105 1.50 -6.11 -9.06
CA GLU A 105 0.11 -6.59 -9.10
C GLU A 105 -0.47 -6.57 -7.67
N PRO A 106 -1.69 -6.02 -7.46
CA PRO A 106 -2.32 -6.06 -6.15
C PRO A 106 -2.56 -7.49 -5.67
N LYS A 107 -2.23 -7.77 -4.40
CA LYS A 107 -2.49 -9.07 -3.77
C LYS A 107 -3.54 -8.95 -2.68
N ILE A 108 -4.61 -9.74 -2.78
CA ILE A 108 -5.68 -9.81 -1.77
C ILE A 108 -5.17 -10.63 -0.57
N LEU A 109 -5.30 -10.08 0.64
CA LEU A 109 -5.02 -10.80 1.88
C LEU A 109 -6.24 -11.59 2.37
N PHE A 110 -7.42 -10.97 2.30
CA PHE A 110 -8.70 -11.56 2.70
C PHE A 110 -9.88 -10.82 2.05
N CYS A 111 -11.05 -11.47 2.04
CA CYS A 111 -12.32 -10.94 1.51
C CYS A 111 -13.45 -10.86 2.55
N ASP A 112 -13.18 -11.21 3.81
CA ASP A 112 -14.02 -10.92 4.99
C ASP A 112 -13.15 -11.22 6.22
N LEU A 113 -12.89 -10.23 7.08
CA LEU A 113 -12.13 -10.42 8.32
C LEU A 113 -12.90 -9.82 9.49
N ARG A 114 -13.34 -10.70 10.39
CA ARG A 114 -13.99 -10.34 11.65
C ARG A 114 -13.04 -10.62 12.79
N LEU A 115 -12.85 -9.62 13.65
CA LEU A 115 -11.99 -9.73 14.82
C LEU A 115 -12.78 -9.40 16.09
N SER A 116 -12.70 -10.28 17.07
CA SER A 116 -13.18 -10.04 18.43
C SER A 116 -12.25 -9.06 19.17
N PRO A 117 -12.69 -8.36 20.22
CA PRO A 117 -11.80 -7.49 21.00
C PRO A 117 -10.65 -8.29 21.58
N GLY A 118 -9.43 -7.81 21.40
CA GLY A 118 -8.20 -8.51 21.74
C GLY A 118 -7.74 -9.56 20.72
N GLU A 119 -8.54 -9.88 19.69
CA GLU A 119 -8.14 -10.78 18.61
C GLU A 119 -7.22 -10.05 17.64
N MET A 120 -6.22 -10.79 17.15
CA MET A 120 -5.35 -10.36 16.08
C MET A 120 -5.21 -11.46 15.03
N ARG A 121 -5.04 -11.06 13.77
CA ARG A 121 -4.69 -11.97 12.68
C ARG A 121 -3.56 -11.42 11.84
N GLN A 122 -2.72 -12.34 11.37
CA GLN A 122 -1.52 -12.02 10.62
C GLN A 122 -1.57 -12.68 9.23
N PHE A 123 -1.14 -11.92 8.23
CA PHE A 123 -1.07 -12.36 6.84
C PHE A 123 0.33 -12.09 6.31
N MET A 124 0.87 -13.05 5.56
CA MET A 124 2.17 -12.93 4.91
C MET A 124 2.00 -12.37 3.50
N PHE A 125 2.63 -11.23 3.23
CA PHE A 125 2.77 -10.68 1.88
C PHE A 125 4.16 -10.98 1.33
N ARG A 126 4.23 -11.50 0.11
CA ARG A 126 5.47 -11.85 -0.58
C ARG A 126 5.42 -11.35 -2.02
N GLU A 127 6.37 -10.54 -2.42
CA GLU A 127 6.41 -9.91 -3.74
C GLU A 127 7.84 -9.77 -4.27
N THR A 128 8.03 -10.00 -5.57
CA THR A 128 9.36 -9.86 -6.21
C THR A 128 9.49 -8.47 -6.80
N LEU A 129 10.55 -7.74 -6.44
CA LEU A 129 10.80 -6.42 -6.99
C LEU A 129 11.13 -6.52 -8.49
N SER A 130 10.51 -5.67 -9.30
CA SER A 130 10.81 -5.58 -10.72
C SER A 130 12.26 -5.18 -10.97
N VAL A 131 12.88 -5.76 -12.00
CA VAL A 131 14.29 -5.50 -12.33
C VAL A 131 14.50 -4.14 -13.01
N ASN A 132 13.45 -3.58 -13.61
CA ASN A 132 13.51 -2.37 -14.43
C ASN A 132 13.01 -1.11 -13.69
N THR A 133 13.23 -1.01 -12.38
CA THR A 133 12.81 0.15 -11.59
C THR A 133 13.99 0.90 -10.99
N PRO A 134 13.92 2.24 -10.88
CA PRO A 134 15.06 3.04 -10.41
C PRO A 134 15.38 2.75 -8.94
N PRO A 135 16.65 2.82 -8.51
CA PRO A 135 16.99 2.67 -7.09
C PRO A 135 16.35 3.80 -6.27
N THR A 136 16.18 3.56 -4.96
CA THR A 136 15.80 4.62 -4.03
C THR A 136 16.86 5.72 -4.06
N TYR A 137 16.44 6.96 -4.28
CA TYR A 137 17.34 8.10 -4.43
C TYR A 137 16.68 9.38 -3.90
N ARG A 138 17.45 10.23 -3.24
CA ARG A 138 17.00 11.53 -2.74
C ARG A 138 17.97 12.62 -3.19
N GLY A 139 17.66 13.22 -4.34
CA GLY A 139 18.36 14.40 -4.84
C GLY A 139 17.60 15.69 -4.56
N VAL A 140 18.15 16.80 -5.08
CA VAL A 140 17.55 18.14 -4.97
C VAL A 140 16.35 18.29 -5.90
N MET A 141 16.46 17.80 -7.14
CA MET A 141 15.42 17.96 -8.16
C MET A 141 14.52 16.73 -8.32
N VAL A 142 14.98 15.56 -7.88
CA VAL A 142 14.25 14.30 -8.04
C VAL A 142 14.43 13.40 -6.82
N LYS A 143 13.35 12.72 -6.44
CA LYS A 143 13.32 11.71 -5.38
C LYS A 143 12.58 10.46 -5.87
N TYR A 144 13.25 9.32 -5.80
CA TYR A 144 12.66 8.00 -6.02
C TYR A 144 12.50 7.28 -4.68
N TYR A 145 11.32 6.72 -4.42
CA TYR A 145 11.06 5.98 -3.20
C TYR A 145 10.02 4.88 -3.41
N TYR A 146 10.11 3.85 -2.58
CA TYR A 146 9.21 2.70 -2.62
C TYR A 146 8.33 2.64 -1.39
N LYS A 147 7.10 2.17 -1.55
CA LYS A 147 6.16 1.97 -0.44
C LYS A 147 5.39 0.68 -0.64
N ILE A 148 5.19 -0.04 0.47
CA ILE A 148 4.16 -1.08 0.59
C ILE A 148 2.90 -0.37 1.07
N THR A 149 1.84 -0.45 0.28
CA THR A 149 0.52 0.11 0.59
C THR A 149 -0.41 -1.03 0.94
N VAL A 150 -1.08 -0.93 2.09
CA VAL A 150 -2.16 -1.82 2.50
C VAL A 150 -3.45 -1.01 2.40
N ALA A 151 -4.32 -1.35 1.45
CA ALA A 151 -5.65 -0.78 1.34
C ALA A 151 -6.67 -1.72 1.99
N THR A 152 -7.65 -1.15 2.66
CA THR A 152 -8.74 -1.87 3.33
C THR A 152 -10.07 -1.19 3.09
N GLN A 153 -11.15 -1.96 3.26
CA GLN A 153 -12.51 -1.45 3.33
C GLN A 153 -13.16 -1.92 4.62
N ARG A 154 -13.78 -0.99 5.34
CA ARG A 154 -14.67 -1.28 6.48
C ARG A 154 -16.10 -1.43 5.99
#